data_AF-A0A7X7PNY1-F1
#
_entry.id   AF-A0A7X7PNY1-F1
#
_cell.length_a   1.000
_cell.length_b   1.000
_cell.length_c   1.000
_cell.angle_alpha   90.00
_cell.angle_beta   90.00
_cell.angle_gamma   90.00
#
_symmetry.space_group_name_H-M   'P 1'
#
loop_
_entity.id
_entity.type
_entity.pdbx_description
1 polymer ?
#
loop_
_entity_poly.entity_id
_entity_poly.type
_entity_poly.pdbx_seq_one_letter_code
_entity_poly.pdbx_strand_id
1 'polypeptide(L)'
;MVFSALLLLTSEARDYLLAFVQCKLPYEIAFMVMTAAHFMPILRDEALDVYHAVQMRGTEIAKTTLRGKLRVYTSMTLPILTGALRRAEQTSIAMEARAFRACPRRTFLRRLKLSSADIVCLVAIPLLTAASLVTSIII
;
A
#
# COMPACT_ATOMS: atom_id res chain seq x y z
N MET A 1 -8.41 -19.94 6.80
CA MET A 1 -6.95 -19.78 6.60
C MET A 1 -6.49 -20.04 5.16
N VAL A 2 -6.87 -21.17 4.53
CA VAL A 2 -6.47 -21.45 3.14
C VAL A 2 -7.02 -20.42 2.14
N PHE A 3 -8.28 -20.01 2.29
CA PHE A 3 -8.91 -19.00 1.43
C PHE A 3 -8.27 -17.60 1.56
N SER A 4 -7.89 -17.19 2.77
CA SER A 4 -7.21 -15.90 3.00
C SER A 4 -5.80 -15.89 2.42
N ALA A 5 -5.08 -17.02 2.47
CA ALA A 5 -3.77 -17.15 1.85
C ALA A 5 -3.87 -17.08 0.31
N LEU A 6 -4.85 -17.78 -0.27
CA LEU A 6 -5.09 -17.78 -1.72
C LEU A 6 -5.39 -16.35 -2.24
N LEU A 7 -6.22 -15.59 -1.50
CA LEU A 7 -6.54 -14.20 -1.82
C LEU A 7 -5.29 -13.29 -1.82
N LEU A 8 -4.44 -13.39 -0.79
CA LEU A 8 -3.21 -12.60 -0.70
C LEU A 8 -2.17 -12.94 -1.79
N LEU A 9 -2.15 -14.19 -2.24
CA LEU A 9 -1.21 -14.68 -3.26
C LEU A 9 -1.67 -14.35 -4.70
N THR A 10 -2.97 -14.19 -4.93
CA THR A 10 -3.55 -13.98 -6.28
C THR A 10 -3.92 -12.52 -6.56
N SER A 11 -4.15 -11.71 -5.54
CA SER A 11 -4.63 -10.33 -5.68
C SER A 11 -3.52 -9.32 -5.37
N GLU A 12 -3.27 -8.39 -6.28
CA GLU A 12 -2.39 -7.26 -5.98
C GLU A 12 -3.05 -6.32 -4.96
N ALA A 13 -2.27 -5.71 -4.05
CA ALA A 13 -2.75 -4.72 -3.08
C ALA A 13 -3.55 -3.57 -3.73
N ARG A 14 -3.25 -3.27 -5.00
CA ARG A 14 -3.95 -2.28 -5.83
C ARG A 14 -5.41 -2.66 -6.12
N ASP A 15 -5.72 -3.95 -6.26
CA ASP A 15 -7.07 -4.41 -6.60
C ASP A 15 -8.01 -4.29 -5.40
N TYR A 16 -7.50 -4.49 -4.18
CA TYR A 16 -8.23 -4.18 -2.94
C TYR A 16 -8.55 -2.69 -2.79
N LEU A 17 -7.60 -1.82 -3.12
CA LEU A 17 -7.82 -0.37 -3.06
C LEU A 17 -8.89 0.08 -4.06
N LEU A 18 -8.92 -0.51 -5.25
CA LEU A 18 -9.98 -0.27 -6.24
C LEU A 18 -11.34 -0.79 -5.75
N ALA A 19 -11.39 -1.93 -5.05
CA ALA A 19 -12.60 -2.42 -4.43
C ALA A 19 -13.13 -1.46 -3.34
N PHE A 20 -12.25 -0.90 -2.50
CA PHE A 20 -12.66 0.11 -1.50
C PHE A 20 -13.20 1.40 -2.14
N VAL A 21 -12.67 1.83 -3.29
CA VAL A 21 -13.24 2.97 -4.05
C VAL A 21 -14.66 2.68 -4.49
N GLN A 22 -14.94 1.44 -4.91
CA GLN A 22 -16.29 1.03 -5.33
C GLN A 22 -17.28 0.96 -4.17
N CYS A 23 -16.80 0.74 -2.94
CA CYS A 23 -17.60 0.77 -1.70
C CYS A 23 -17.97 2.18 -1.20
N LYS A 24 -17.98 3.19 -2.08
CA LYS A 24 -18.30 4.61 -1.78
C LYS A 24 -17.24 5.37 -0.96
N LEU A 25 -15.98 4.92 -0.91
CA LEU A 25 -14.92 5.72 -0.31
C LEU A 25 -14.67 6.99 -1.16
N PRO A 26 -14.45 8.17 -0.54
CA PRO A 26 -14.02 9.35 -1.27
C PRO A 26 -12.78 9.07 -2.12
N TYR A 27 -12.85 9.42 -3.41
CA TYR A 27 -11.79 9.14 -4.38
C TYR A 27 -10.42 9.68 -3.96
N GLU A 28 -10.40 10.80 -3.25
CA GLU A 28 -9.18 11.44 -2.75
C GLU A 28 -8.42 10.55 -1.78
N ILE A 29 -9.13 9.88 -0.88
CA ILE A 29 -8.54 8.97 0.10
C ILE A 29 -7.97 7.76 -0.62
N ALA A 30 -8.72 7.20 -1.57
CA ALA A 30 -8.23 6.07 -2.35
C ALA A 30 -7.00 6.42 -3.19
N PHE A 31 -6.97 7.62 -3.79
CA PHE A 31 -5.82 8.10 -4.54
C PHE A 31 -4.60 8.29 -3.62
N MET A 32 -4.78 8.86 -2.42
CA MET A 32 -3.70 9.00 -1.43
C MET A 32 -3.11 7.65 -1.05
N VAL A 33 -3.96 6.65 -0.76
CA VAL A 33 -3.47 5.31 -0.38
C VAL A 33 -2.78 4.60 -1.54
N MET A 34 -3.32 4.70 -2.76
CA MET A 34 -2.68 4.14 -3.95
C MET A 34 -1.31 4.77 -4.22
N THR A 35 -1.21 6.09 -4.07
CA THR A 35 0.05 6.83 -4.22
C THR A 35 1.05 6.42 -3.14
N ALA A 36 0.61 6.30 -1.88
CA ALA A 36 1.44 5.84 -0.77
C ALA A 36 1.97 4.40 -1.00
N ALA A 37 1.11 3.49 -1.47
CA ALA A 37 1.51 2.12 -1.79
C ALA A 37 2.58 2.07 -2.90
N HIS A 38 2.49 2.98 -3.89
CA HIS A 38 3.50 3.12 -4.94
C HIS A 38 4.80 3.80 -4.44
N PHE A 39 4.72 4.69 -3.45
CA PHE A 39 5.90 5.33 -2.86
C PHE A 39 6.69 4.42 -1.94
N MET A 40 6.08 3.39 -1.36
CA MET A 40 6.76 2.43 -0.49
C MET A 40 8.01 1.77 -1.13
N PRO A 41 7.96 1.19 -2.35
CA PRO A 41 9.15 0.62 -2.98
C PRO A 41 10.23 1.67 -3.26
N ILE A 42 9.83 2.86 -3.73
CA ILE A 42 10.76 3.96 -4.00
C ILE A 42 11.52 4.38 -2.73
N LEU A 43 10.79 4.58 -1.62
CA LEU A 43 11.39 4.97 -0.35
C LEU A 43 12.32 3.91 0.20
N ARG A 44 12.02 2.63 -0.06
CA ARG A 44 12.90 1.52 0.29
C ARG A 44 14.22 1.60 -0.46
N ASP A 45 14.17 1.83 -1.76
CA ASP A 45 15.38 1.92 -2.60
C ASP A 45 16.24 3.12 -2.17
N GLU A 46 15.63 4.27 -1.93
CA GLU A 46 16.34 5.47 -1.46
C GLU A 46 16.92 5.27 -0.04
N ALA A 47 16.23 4.56 0.84
CA ALA A 47 16.76 4.20 2.15
C ALA A 47 17.96 3.24 2.04
N LEU A 48 17.95 2.30 1.09
CA LEU A 48 19.08 1.42 0.81
C LEU A 48 20.28 2.20 0.24
N ASP A 49 20.04 3.15 -0.66
CA ASP A 49 21.10 4.01 -1.20
C ASP A 49 21.76 4.85 -0.10
N VAL A 50 20.95 5.46 0.77
CA VAL A 50 21.44 6.19 1.95
C VAL A 50 22.22 5.25 2.88
N TYR A 51 21.76 4.01 3.05
CA TYR A 51 22.46 2.99 3.83
C TYR A 51 23.83 2.66 3.25
N HIS A 52 23.92 2.41 1.94
CA HIS A 52 25.19 2.15 1.26
C HIS A 52 26.12 3.36 1.31
N ALA A 53 25.60 4.59 1.15
CA ALA A 53 26.39 5.81 1.24
C ALA A 53 27.00 6.02 2.64
N VAL A 54 26.24 5.75 3.70
CA VAL A 54 26.75 5.79 5.08
C VAL A 54 27.77 4.68 5.34
N GLN A 55 27.58 3.51 4.75
CA GLN A 55 28.57 2.42 4.85
C GLN A 55 29.89 2.78 4.16
N MET A 56 29.84 3.42 2.98
CA MET A 56 31.04 3.90 2.27
C MET A 56 31.79 5.01 3.02
N ARG A 57 31.11 5.80 3.86
CA ARG A 57 31.75 6.79 4.74
C ARG A 57 32.53 6.17 5.91
N GLY A 58 32.66 4.84 5.96
CA GLY A 58 33.45 4.13 6.98
C GLY A 58 32.71 3.90 8.30
N THR A 59 31.42 4.20 8.36
CA THR A 59 30.59 3.91 9.53
C THR A 59 30.24 2.42 9.58
N GLU A 60 31.04 1.63 10.30
CA GLU A 60 30.75 0.22 10.58
C GLU A 60 29.60 0.11 11.61
N ILE A 61 28.36 0.15 11.13
CA ILE A 61 27.14 0.03 11.95
C ILE A 61 27.18 -1.26 12.80
N ALA A 62 27.82 -2.32 12.30
CA ALA A 62 27.98 -3.59 12.99
C ALA A 62 28.91 -3.53 14.22
N LYS A 63 30.00 -2.77 14.19
CA LYS A 63 30.97 -2.64 15.31
C LYS A 63 30.66 -1.51 16.29
N THR A 64 29.61 -0.72 16.03
CA THR A 64 29.30 0.47 16.82
C THR A 64 28.49 0.14 18.08
N THR A 65 28.81 0.78 19.22
CA THR A 65 28.02 0.72 20.47
C THR A 65 26.57 1.15 20.25
N LEU A 66 25.62 0.69 21.09
CA LEU A 66 24.19 1.05 20.99
C LEU A 66 23.94 2.57 20.86
N ARG A 67 24.72 3.40 21.57
CA ARG A 67 24.62 4.87 21.52
C ARG A 67 25.08 5.46 20.18
N GLY A 68 26.09 4.86 19.55
CA GLY A 68 26.56 5.28 18.23
C GLY A 68 25.60 4.83 17.12
N LYS A 69 24.97 3.65 17.25
CA LYS A 69 23.91 3.21 16.33
C LYS A 69 22.75 4.21 16.27
N LEU A 70 22.30 4.70 17.43
CA LEU A 70 21.24 5.74 17.47
C LEU A 70 21.64 7.01 16.71
N ARG A 71 22.87 7.48 16.88
CA ARG A 71 23.38 8.69 16.20
C ARG A 71 23.47 8.52 14.68
N VAL A 72 23.80 7.31 14.22
CA VAL A 72 23.83 6.99 12.79
C VAL A 72 22.41 6.95 12.24
N TYR A 73 21.47 6.29 12.92
CA TYR A 73 20.07 6.26 12.48
C TYR A 73 19.47 7.66 12.38
N THR A 74 19.68 8.54 13.37
CA THR A 74 19.18 9.93 13.28
C THR A 74 19.80 10.70 12.10
N SER A 75 21.08 10.47 11.80
CA SER A 75 21.75 11.06 10.64
C SER A 75 21.21 10.54 9.30
N MET A 76 20.66 9.33 9.25
CA MET A 76 20.09 8.71 8.04
C MET A 76 18.64 9.12 7.82
N THR A 77 17.88 9.33 8.90
CA THR A 77 16.48 9.75 8.81
C THR A 77 16.34 11.12 8.15
N LEU A 78 17.27 12.04 8.41
CA LEU A 78 17.22 13.40 7.86
C LEU A 78 17.22 13.44 6.31
N PRO A 79 18.18 12.82 5.61
CA PRO A 79 18.17 12.80 4.14
C PRO A 79 16.98 12.02 3.55
N ILE A 80 16.52 10.95 4.20
CA ILE A 80 15.34 10.20 3.75
C ILE A 80 14.08 11.08 3.87
N LEU A 81 13.95 11.83 4.97
CA LEU A 81 12.81 12.72 5.19
C LEU A 81 12.79 13.88 4.19
N THR A 82 13.94 14.49 3.90
CA THR A 82 14.00 15.57 2.91
C THR A 82 13.72 15.06 1.49
N GLY A 83 14.19 13.85 1.15
CA GLY A 83 13.82 13.17 -0.10
C GLY A 83 12.31 12.94 -0.22
N ALA A 84 11.70 12.41 0.83
CA ALA A 84 10.26 12.18 0.90
C ALA A 84 9.44 13.48 0.75
N LEU A 85 9.86 14.57 1.42
CA LEU A 85 9.20 15.88 1.33
C LEU A 85 9.27 16.45 -0.09
N ARG A 86 10.44 16.43 -0.74
CA ARG A 86 10.59 16.91 -2.12
C ARG A 86 9.72 16.10 -3.09
N ARG A 87 9.63 14.78 -2.88
CA ARG A 87 8.77 13.90 -3.69
C ARG A 87 7.29 14.27 -3.53
N ALA A 88 6.85 14.52 -2.30
CA ALA A 88 5.48 14.94 -2.01
C ALA A 88 5.15 16.27 -2.69
N GLU A 89 6.06 17.25 -2.62
CA GLU A 89 5.93 18.55 -3.29
C GLU A 89 5.83 18.39 -4.82
N GLN A 90 6.75 17.64 -5.44
CA GLN A 90 6.72 17.35 -6.87
C GLN A 90 5.40 16.68 -7.30
N THR A 91 4.89 15.77 -6.47
CA THR A 91 3.63 15.08 -6.74
C THR A 91 2.45 16.04 -6.64
N SER A 92 2.44 16.95 -5.65
CA SER A 92 1.41 17.98 -5.52
C SER A 92 1.38 18.90 -6.74
N ILE A 93 2.55 19.41 -7.15
CA ILE A 93 2.68 20.27 -8.34
C ILE A 93 2.19 19.54 -9.60
N ALA A 94 2.56 18.27 -9.76
CA ALA A 94 2.10 17.45 -10.90
C ALA A 94 0.58 17.19 -10.85
N MET A 95 -0.01 17.05 -9.67
CA MET A 95 -1.44 16.88 -9.49
C MET A 95 -2.21 18.16 -9.85
N GLU A 96 -1.71 19.32 -9.39
CA GLU A 96 -2.28 20.63 -9.71
C GLU A 96 -2.21 20.92 -11.21
N ALA A 97 -1.05 20.67 -11.84
CA ALA A 97 -0.87 20.83 -13.28
C ALA A 97 -1.82 19.94 -14.11
N ARG A 98 -2.22 18.78 -13.57
CA ARG A 98 -3.20 17.86 -14.18
C ARG A 98 -4.66 18.16 -13.79
N ALA A 99 -4.90 19.31 -13.17
CA ALA A 99 -6.23 19.72 -12.71
C ALA A 99 -6.89 18.65 -11.81
N PHE A 100 -6.12 18.06 -10.88
CA PHE A 100 -6.67 17.19 -9.85
C PHE A 100 -7.76 17.95 -9.07
N ARG A 101 -8.91 17.32 -8.80
CA ARG A 101 -10.17 17.96 -8.30
C ARG A 101 -10.96 18.92 -9.21
N ALA A 102 -10.55 19.23 -10.44
CA ALA A 102 -11.28 20.20 -11.28
C ALA A 102 -12.69 19.76 -11.76
N CYS A 103 -13.00 18.46 -11.76
CA CYS A 103 -14.30 17.93 -12.19
C CYS A 103 -15.01 17.16 -11.07
N PRO A 104 -16.30 17.43 -10.78
CA PRO A 104 -17.08 16.72 -9.76
C PRO A 104 -17.44 15.27 -10.15
N ARG A 105 -17.43 14.93 -11.44
CA ARG A 105 -17.56 13.55 -11.94
C ARG A 105 -16.23 13.09 -12.54
N ARG A 106 -15.52 12.19 -11.87
CA ARG A 106 -14.33 11.51 -12.40
C ARG A 106 -14.73 10.27 -13.19
N THR A 107 -14.07 10.05 -14.32
CA THR A 107 -14.10 8.79 -15.08
C THR A 107 -12.98 7.89 -14.60
N PHE A 108 -13.30 6.65 -14.24
CA PHE A 108 -12.33 5.65 -13.79
C PHE A 108 -11.76 4.89 -14.99
N LEU A 109 -10.43 4.93 -15.18
CA LEU A 109 -9.73 4.23 -16.27
C LEU A 109 -9.79 2.70 -16.09
N ARG A 110 -9.70 2.21 -14.85
CA ARG A 110 -9.84 0.81 -14.50
C ARG A 110 -11.08 0.64 -13.63
N ARG A 111 -12.15 0.09 -14.20
CA ARG A 111 -13.30 -0.39 -13.43
C ARG A 111 -13.05 -1.85 -13.09
N LEU A 112 -13.05 -2.18 -11.80
CA LEU A 112 -13.15 -3.56 -11.35
C LEU A 112 -14.50 -4.09 -11.87
N LYS A 113 -14.47 -5.01 -12.82
CA LYS A 113 -15.65 -5.75 -13.26
C LYS A 113 -15.66 -7.04 -12.47
N LEU A 114 -16.71 -7.25 -11.68
CA LEU A 114 -16.94 -8.54 -11.03
C LEU A 114 -17.10 -9.59 -12.12
N SER A 115 -16.27 -10.62 -12.08
CA SER A 115 -16.44 -11.78 -12.95
C SER A 115 -17.63 -12.61 -12.44
N SER A 116 -18.27 -13.37 -13.33
CA SER A 116 -19.32 -14.31 -12.92
C SER A 116 -18.82 -15.33 -11.89
N ALA A 117 -17.53 -15.69 -11.97
CA ALA A 117 -16.86 -16.54 -10.97
C ALA A 117 -16.81 -15.89 -9.57
N ASP A 118 -16.61 -14.56 -9.49
CA ASP A 118 -16.56 -13.86 -8.21
C ASP A 118 -17.93 -13.87 -7.52
N ILE A 119 -19.02 -13.76 -8.29
CA ILE A 119 -20.40 -13.83 -7.80
C ILE A 119 -20.71 -15.21 -7.24
N VAL A 120 -20.29 -16.27 -7.95
CA VAL A 120 -20.48 -17.65 -7.49
C VAL A 120 -19.73 -17.89 -6.18
N CYS A 121 -18.47 -17.44 -6.08
CA CYS A 121 -17.70 -17.55 -4.83
C CYS A 121 -18.32 -16.72 -3.69
N LEU A 122 -18.80 -15.50 -3.97
CA LEU A 122 -19.43 -14.64 -2.96
C LEU A 122 -20.66 -15.29 -2.33
N VAL A 123 -21.43 -16.07 -3.10
CA VAL A 123 -22.65 -16.73 -2.61
C VAL A 123 -22.36 -18.11 -2.01
N ALA A 124 -21.47 -18.89 -2.61
CA ALA A 124 -21.20 -20.27 -2.19
C ALA A 124 -20.52 -20.35 -0.82
N ILE A 125 -19.60 -19.42 -0.51
CA ILE A 125 -18.84 -19.39 0.74
C ILE A 125 -19.75 -19.18 1.97
N PRO A 126 -20.58 -18.12 2.05
CA PRO A 126 -21.45 -17.92 3.20
C PRO A 126 -22.46 -19.06 3.35
N LEU A 127 -22.96 -19.62 2.24
CA LEU A 127 -23.89 -20.75 2.24
C LEU A 127 -23.26 -22.00 2.87
N LEU A 128 -22.02 -22.34 2.48
CA LEU A 128 -21.27 -23.46 3.06
C LEU A 128 -20.96 -23.24 4.54
N THR A 129 -20.59 -22.01 4.94
CA THR A 129 -20.36 -21.70 6.36
C THR A 129 -21.64 -21.79 7.19
N ALA A 130 -22.77 -21.31 6.67
CA ALA A 130 -24.05 -21.39 7.36
C ALA A 130 -24.52 -22.85 7.50
N ALA A 131 -24.35 -23.66 6.44
CA ALA A 131 -24.68 -25.08 6.48
C ALA A 131 -23.85 -25.84 7.54
N SER A 132 -22.54 -25.60 7.60
CA SER A 132 -21.65 -26.17 8.62
C SER A 132 -22.07 -25.78 10.04
N LEU A 133 -22.50 -24.53 10.24
CA LEU A 133 -22.89 -24.02 11.55
C LEU A 133 -24.22 -24.63 12.02
N VAL A 134 -25.16 -24.81 11.10
CA VAL A 134 -26.44 -25.48 11.37
C VAL A 134 -26.24 -26.95 11.71
N THR A 135 -25.36 -27.66 11.00
CA THR A 135 -25.04 -29.06 11.33
C THR A 135 -24.34 -29.21 12.69
N SER A 136 -23.53 -28.25 13.11
CA SER A 136 -22.89 -28.26 14.44
C SER A 136 -23.81 -27.81 15.59
N ILE A 137 -24.95 -27.19 15.30
CA ILE A 137 -25.95 -26.82 16.32
C ILE A 137 -26.97 -27.96 16.53
N ILE A 138 -27.16 -28.82 15.52
CA ILE A 138 -28.12 -29.93 15.53
C ILE A 138 -27.53 -31.23 16.10
N ILE A 139 -26.21 -31.40 16.06
CA ILE A 139 -25.44 -32.52 16.65
C ILE A 139 -24.88 -32.10 18.00
#